data_AF-A0A2S6GWB5-F1
#
_entry.id   AF-A0A2S6GWB5-F1
#
_cell.length_a   1.000
_cell.length_b   1.000
_cell.length_c   1.000
_cell.angle_alpha   90.00
_cell.angle_beta   90.00
_cell.angle_gamma   90.00
#
_symmetry.space_group_name_H-M   'P 1'
#
loop_
_entity.id
_entity.type
_entity.pdbx_description
1 polymer ?
#
loop_
_entity_poly.entity_id
_entity_poly.type
_entity_poly.pdbx_seq_one_letter_code
_entity_poly.pdbx_strand_id
1 'polypeptide(L)'
;MTQLPTMGGAPADTELTCLFCRFRDEGANRLLDESDHFYARYDNFPATAGHVEIVPKRHVESFFDLRPGEIEDAYALMRRVKERISREHNPLGYTIGVNDGRAAGRTIDHLHIHLIPRYLGDVAEPAGGIRRIFPESDQQSWRTRA
;
A
#
# COMPACT_ATOMS: atom_id res chain seq x y z
N MET A 1 9.15 -32.41 11.38
CA MET A 1 8.93 -32.13 9.95
C MET A 1 7.44 -31.88 9.76
N THR A 2 7.01 -30.63 9.96
CA THR A 2 5.60 -30.26 9.86
C THR A 2 5.40 -29.70 8.46
N GLN A 3 4.57 -30.38 7.67
CA GLN A 3 4.21 -30.03 6.31
C GLN A 3 3.67 -28.60 6.25
N LEU A 4 4.33 -27.74 5.46
CA LEU A 4 3.78 -26.45 5.05
C LEU A 4 2.58 -26.73 4.12
N PRO A 5 1.38 -26.17 4.38
CA PRO A 5 0.26 -26.36 3.49
C PRO A 5 0.52 -25.64 2.16
N THR A 6 0.38 -26.39 1.08
CA THR A 6 0.51 -25.92 -0.30
C THR A 6 -0.76 -25.23 -0.79
N MET A 7 -0.56 -24.20 -1.62
CA MET A 7 -1.49 -23.64 -2.63
C MET A 7 -2.55 -22.64 -2.12
N GLY A 8 -2.11 -21.39 -1.93
CA GLY A 8 -2.97 -20.23 -1.66
C GLY A 8 -3.78 -19.78 -2.87
N GLY A 9 -4.98 -20.34 -3.00
CA GLY A 9 -6.15 -19.62 -3.50
C GLY A 9 -6.99 -19.23 -2.29
N ALA A 10 -7.52 -18.00 -2.27
CA ALA A 10 -8.49 -17.63 -1.24
C ALA A 10 -9.75 -18.52 -1.39
N PRO A 11 -10.45 -18.83 -0.29
CA PRO A 11 -11.73 -19.53 -0.38
C PRO A 11 -12.71 -18.72 -1.25
N ALA A 12 -13.59 -19.39 -1.99
CA ALA A 12 -14.47 -18.75 -2.99
C ALA A 12 -15.32 -17.59 -2.43
N ASP A 13 -15.70 -17.66 -1.14
CA ASP A 13 -16.44 -16.58 -0.46
C ASP A 13 -15.64 -15.28 -0.29
N THR A 14 -14.31 -15.36 -0.24
CA THR A 14 -13.44 -14.20 -0.12
C THR A 14 -13.44 -13.38 -1.41
N GLU A 15 -13.52 -14.01 -2.59
CA GLU A 15 -13.57 -13.28 -3.86
C GLU A 15 -14.86 -12.45 -4.02
N LEU A 16 -15.96 -12.90 -3.42
CA LEU A 16 -17.26 -12.23 -3.48
C LEU A 16 -17.41 -11.11 -2.45
N THR A 17 -16.64 -11.15 -1.36
CA THR A 17 -16.79 -10.22 -0.22
C THR A 17 -15.64 -9.22 -0.10
N CYS A 18 -14.45 -9.55 -0.60
CA CYS A 18 -13.29 -8.67 -0.52
C CYS A 18 -13.38 -7.51 -1.53
N LEU A 19 -13.17 -6.28 -1.03
CA LEU A 19 -13.13 -5.05 -1.85
C LEU A 19 -12.09 -5.15 -2.98
N PHE A 20 -10.92 -5.71 -2.68
CA PHE A 20 -9.78 -5.77 -3.57
C PHE A 20 -9.83 -6.97 -4.53
N CYS A 21 -10.46 -8.08 -4.18
CA CYS A 21 -10.75 -9.14 -5.14
C CYS A 21 -11.72 -8.67 -6.23
N ARG A 22 -12.69 -7.83 -5.86
CA ARG A 22 -13.65 -7.23 -6.80
C ARG A 22 -13.11 -5.98 -7.48
N PHE A 23 -11.84 -5.99 -7.90
CA PHE A 23 -11.18 -4.80 -8.46
C PHE A 23 -11.80 -4.29 -9.78
N ARG A 24 -12.63 -5.10 -10.45
CA ARG A 24 -13.43 -4.71 -11.62
C ARG A 24 -14.75 -4.01 -11.27
N ASP A 25 -15.13 -3.97 -10.00
CA ASP A 25 -16.28 -3.17 -9.53
C ASP A 25 -15.91 -1.69 -9.51
N GLU A 26 -16.29 -0.97 -10.56
CA GLU A 26 -16.02 0.47 -10.74
C GLU A 26 -16.70 1.34 -9.68
N GLY A 27 -17.77 0.85 -9.03
CA GLY A 27 -18.44 1.56 -7.94
C GLY A 27 -17.61 1.57 -6.65
N ALA A 28 -16.71 0.60 -6.50
CA ALA A 28 -15.89 0.43 -5.30
C ALA A 28 -14.40 0.76 -5.54
N ASN A 29 -13.92 0.57 -6.77
CA ASN A 29 -12.52 0.70 -7.15
C ASN A 29 -12.35 1.62 -8.36
N ARG A 30 -11.68 2.76 -8.16
CA ARG A 30 -11.26 3.64 -9.26
C ARG A 30 -9.86 3.25 -9.75
N LEU A 31 -9.79 2.45 -10.80
CA LEU A 31 -8.54 1.95 -11.38
C LEU A 31 -7.73 3.06 -12.07
N LEU A 32 -6.41 2.95 -11.96
CA LEU A 32 -5.45 3.88 -12.55
C LEU A 32 -4.58 3.22 -13.62
N ASP A 33 -4.02 2.05 -13.32
CA ASP A 33 -3.17 1.25 -14.21
C ASP A 33 -3.17 -0.21 -13.73
N GLU A 34 -2.70 -1.13 -14.56
CA GLU A 34 -2.53 -2.53 -14.18
C GLU A 34 -1.31 -3.19 -14.81
N SER A 35 -1.06 -4.41 -14.35
CA SER A 35 0.03 -5.31 -14.74
C SER A 35 -0.47 -6.76 -14.66
N ASP A 36 0.40 -7.73 -14.87
CA ASP A 36 0.00 -9.14 -14.87
C ASP A 36 -0.47 -9.60 -13.48
N HIS A 37 0.18 -9.13 -12.42
CA HIS A 37 -0.08 -9.57 -11.05
C HIS A 37 -0.72 -8.50 -10.17
N PHE A 38 -0.58 -7.22 -10.51
CA PHE A 38 -1.10 -6.10 -9.71
C PHE A 38 -2.00 -5.17 -10.51
N TYR A 39 -2.81 -4.41 -9.78
CA TYR A 39 -3.46 -3.22 -10.28
C TYR A 39 -3.23 -2.05 -9.32
N ALA A 40 -3.34 -0.84 -9.86
CA ALA A 40 -3.25 0.40 -9.10
C ALA A 40 -4.61 1.07 -9.09
N ARG A 41 -5.01 1.59 -7.94
CA ARG A 41 -6.27 2.32 -7.77
C ARG A 41 -6.08 3.56 -6.92
N TYR A 42 -6.96 4.53 -7.06
CA TYR A 42 -7.06 5.61 -6.07
C TYR A 42 -7.68 5.07 -4.78
N ASP A 43 -7.13 5.52 -3.65
CA ASP A 43 -7.69 5.25 -2.33
C ASP A 43 -9.04 5.97 -2.19
N ASN A 44 -10.02 5.32 -1.53
CA ASN A 44 -11.34 5.91 -1.30
C ASN A 44 -11.32 7.01 -0.22
N PHE A 45 -10.31 6.99 0.65
CA PHE A 45 -10.05 7.93 1.73
C PHE A 45 -8.59 8.42 1.64
N PRO A 46 -8.26 9.19 0.60
CA PRO A 46 -6.87 9.55 0.32
C PRO A 46 -6.26 10.40 1.45
N ALA A 47 -5.05 10.04 1.91
CA ALA A 47 -4.33 10.84 2.91
C ALA A 47 -3.90 12.20 2.36
N THR A 48 -3.62 12.24 1.04
CA THR A 48 -3.27 13.45 0.29
C THR A 48 -3.73 13.28 -1.17
N ALA A 49 -3.76 14.38 -1.93
CA ALA A 49 -4.12 14.34 -3.34
C ALA A 49 -3.21 13.38 -4.13
N GLY A 50 -3.82 12.45 -4.87
CA GLY A 50 -3.11 11.44 -5.65
C GLY A 50 -2.69 10.19 -4.86
N HIS A 51 -3.19 9.98 -3.63
CA HIS A 51 -2.96 8.73 -2.89
C HIS A 51 -3.53 7.53 -3.66
N VAL A 52 -2.67 6.56 -3.92
CA VAL A 52 -3.01 5.33 -4.63
C VAL A 52 -2.52 4.10 -3.87
N GLU A 53 -3.20 2.99 -4.11
CA GLU A 53 -2.89 1.67 -3.57
C GLU A 53 -2.46 0.75 -4.72
N ILE A 54 -1.35 0.05 -4.56
CA ILE A 54 -0.89 -1.01 -5.46
C ILE A 54 -1.29 -2.35 -4.84
N VAL A 55 -2.16 -3.09 -5.53
CA VAL A 55 -2.90 -4.21 -4.94
C VAL A 55 -2.72 -5.46 -5.82
N PRO A 56 -2.34 -6.62 -5.23
CA PRO A 56 -2.22 -7.84 -6.01
C PRO A 56 -3.62 -8.31 -6.44
N LYS A 57 -3.72 -8.79 -7.68
CA LYS A 57 -4.94 -9.41 -8.22
C LYS A 57 -5.26 -10.71 -7.47
N ARG A 58 -4.23 -11.47 -7.11
CA ARG A 58 -4.34 -12.63 -6.24
C ARG A 58 -4.56 -12.16 -4.80
N HIS A 59 -5.54 -12.75 -4.13
CA HIS A 59 -5.76 -12.48 -2.72
C HIS A 59 -4.60 -13.04 -1.88
N VAL A 60 -3.84 -12.13 -1.28
CA VAL A 60 -2.81 -12.40 -0.27
C VAL A 60 -2.93 -11.36 0.80
N GLU A 61 -2.71 -11.74 2.05
CA GLU A 61 -2.79 -10.81 3.16
C GLU A 61 -1.45 -10.17 3.48
N SER A 62 -0.37 -10.96 3.45
CA SER A 62 0.95 -10.50 3.83
C SER A 62 1.82 -10.15 2.63
N PHE A 63 2.61 -9.10 2.77
CA PHE A 63 3.69 -8.78 1.83
C PHE A 63 4.69 -9.94 1.70
N PHE A 64 4.91 -10.69 2.78
CA PHE A 64 5.85 -11.80 2.82
C PHE A 64 5.34 -13.08 2.11
N ASP A 65 4.06 -13.10 1.69
CA ASP A 65 3.46 -14.19 0.92
C ASP A 65 3.53 -13.95 -0.61
N LEU A 66 4.14 -12.84 -1.04
CA LEU A 66 4.38 -12.57 -2.45
C LEU A 66 5.49 -13.44 -3.02
N ARG A 67 5.28 -13.92 -4.24
CA ARG A 67 6.30 -14.62 -5.03
C ARG A 67 7.30 -13.61 -5.60
N PRO A 68 8.55 -14.01 -5.91
CA PRO A 68 9.57 -13.11 -6.46
C PRO A 68 9.09 -12.30 -7.68
N GLY A 69 8.42 -12.95 -8.64
CA GLY A 69 7.87 -12.27 -9.82
C GLY A 69 6.73 -11.29 -9.50
N GLU A 70 5.96 -11.54 -8.44
CA GLU A 70 4.93 -10.59 -7.97
C GLU A 70 5.57 -9.35 -7.36
N ILE A 71 6.66 -9.51 -6.61
CA ILE A 71 7.41 -8.38 -6.03
C ILE A 71 7.97 -7.50 -7.15
N GLU A 72 8.62 -8.09 -8.16
CA GLU A 72 9.15 -7.35 -9.31
C GLU A 72 8.06 -6.58 -10.07
N ASP A 73 6.93 -7.22 -10.32
CA ASP A 73 5.78 -6.60 -11.01
C ASP A 73 5.19 -5.44 -10.20
N ALA A 74 5.05 -5.61 -8.87
CA ALA A 74 4.58 -4.55 -7.97
C ALA A 74 5.47 -3.31 -8.04
N TYR A 75 6.81 -3.48 -7.99
CA TYR A 75 7.75 -2.37 -8.12
C TYR A 75 7.69 -1.71 -9.49
N ALA A 76 7.59 -2.50 -10.56
CA ALA A 76 7.49 -1.99 -11.92
C ALA A 76 6.21 -1.15 -12.11
N LEU A 77 5.06 -1.64 -11.65
CA LEU A 77 3.79 -0.91 -11.68
C LEU A 77 3.85 0.35 -10.82
N MET A 78 4.36 0.26 -9.59
CA MET A 78 4.49 1.41 -8.69
C MET A 78 5.30 2.54 -9.31
N ARG A 79 6.39 2.24 -10.03
CA ARG A 79 7.19 3.24 -10.74
C ARG A 79 6.39 3.95 -11.84
N ARG A 80 5.65 3.21 -12.68
CA ARG A 80 4.80 3.80 -13.74
C ARG A 80 3.73 4.70 -13.14
N VAL A 81 3.06 4.22 -12.10
CA VAL A 81 2.02 4.96 -11.38
C VAL A 81 2.59 6.23 -10.76
N LYS A 82 3.75 6.16 -10.10
CA LYS A 82 4.44 7.32 -9.55
C LYS A 82 4.69 8.38 -10.61
N GLU A 83 5.14 8.00 -11.81
CA GLU A 83 5.41 8.94 -12.91
C GLU A 83 4.13 9.66 -13.36
N ARG A 84 3.02 8.93 -13.46
CA ARG A 84 1.71 9.50 -13.78
C ARG A 84 1.23 10.48 -12.71
N ILE A 85 1.25 10.06 -11.44
CA ILE A 85 0.87 10.91 -10.30
C ILE A 85 1.77 12.15 -10.20
N SER A 86 3.07 12.02 -10.54
CA SER A 86 3.99 13.17 -10.55
C SER A 86 3.56 14.24 -11.55
N ARG A 87 3.09 13.84 -12.74
CA ARG A 87 2.63 14.76 -13.79
C ARG A 87 1.30 15.43 -13.44
N GLU A 88 0.40 14.69 -12.81
CA GLU A 88 -0.95 15.18 -12.48
C GLU A 88 -0.96 16.08 -11.24
N HIS A 89 -0.11 15.81 -10.25
CA HIS A 89 -0.20 16.45 -8.94
C HIS A 89 1.06 17.20 -8.49
N ASN A 90 2.20 17.03 -9.17
CA ASN A 90 3.48 17.67 -8.84
C ASN A 90 3.86 17.61 -7.33
N PRO A 91 3.88 16.41 -6.71
CA PRO A 91 4.27 16.27 -5.31
C PRO A 91 5.78 16.47 -5.14
N LEU A 92 6.17 16.85 -3.91
CA LEU A 92 7.57 17.07 -3.53
C LEU A 92 8.23 15.81 -2.94
N GLY A 93 7.46 14.75 -2.68
CA GLY A 93 7.96 13.49 -2.16
C GLY A 93 6.88 12.42 -2.13
N TYR A 94 7.20 11.27 -1.56
CA TYR A 94 6.27 10.16 -1.40
C TYR A 94 6.51 9.45 -0.06
N THR A 95 5.43 9.00 0.59
CA THR A 95 5.48 7.94 1.60
C THR A 95 5.02 6.65 0.91
N ILE A 96 5.84 5.59 1.02
CA ILE A 96 5.49 4.25 0.54
C ILE A 96 5.42 3.34 1.75
N GLY A 97 4.35 2.56 1.89
CA GLY A 97 4.16 1.75 3.09
C GLY A 97 3.19 0.59 2.93
N VAL A 98 3.35 -0.40 3.78
CA VAL A 98 2.46 -1.55 3.94
C VAL A 98 2.17 -1.72 5.41
N ASN A 99 0.90 -1.88 5.77
CA ASN A 99 0.51 -2.35 7.09
C ASN A 99 0.32 -3.86 7.00
N ASP A 100 1.30 -4.63 7.48
CA ASP A 100 1.28 -6.09 7.42
C ASP A 100 0.65 -6.68 8.69
N GLY A 101 -0.61 -7.14 8.55
CA GLY A 101 -1.41 -7.64 9.67
C GLY A 101 -2.15 -6.56 10.47
N ARG A 102 -3.16 -6.97 11.23
CA ARG A 102 -4.03 -6.06 12.00
C ARG A 102 -3.29 -5.29 13.09
N ALA A 103 -2.25 -5.88 13.69
CA ALA A 103 -1.41 -5.20 14.68
C ALA A 103 -0.62 -4.02 14.10
N ALA A 104 -0.31 -4.07 12.79
CA ALA A 104 0.29 -2.95 12.05
C ALA A 104 -0.75 -1.92 11.58
N GLY A 105 -2.03 -2.08 11.93
CA GLY A 105 -3.11 -1.17 11.54
C GLY A 105 -3.80 -1.51 10.21
N ARG A 106 -3.60 -2.71 9.65
CA ARG A 106 -4.32 -3.16 8.46
C ARG A 106 -5.82 -3.32 8.75
N THR A 107 -6.67 -2.72 7.93
CA THR A 107 -8.13 -2.75 8.07
C THR A 107 -8.82 -3.73 7.12
N ILE A 108 -8.26 -3.90 5.92
CA ILE A 108 -8.71 -4.87 4.90
C ILE A 108 -7.68 -5.99 4.82
N ASP A 109 -8.11 -7.23 5.04
CA ASP A 109 -7.27 -8.42 4.96
C ASP A 109 -7.03 -8.84 3.50
N HIS A 110 -6.36 -7.97 2.76
CA HIS A 110 -5.78 -8.20 1.44
C HIS A 110 -4.73 -7.11 1.24
N LEU A 111 -3.50 -7.52 1.00
CA LEU A 111 -2.32 -6.68 0.84
C LEU A 111 -2.59 -5.49 -0.09
N HIS A 112 -2.20 -4.31 0.34
CA HIS A 112 -2.22 -3.10 -0.47
C HIS A 112 -1.00 -2.27 -0.07
N ILE A 113 -0.24 -1.85 -1.07
CA ILE A 113 0.94 -1.02 -0.89
C ILE A 113 0.54 0.42 -1.14
N HIS A 114 0.60 1.25 -0.11
CA HIS A 114 0.30 2.66 -0.22
C HIS A 114 1.43 3.38 -0.96
N LEU A 115 1.06 4.21 -1.92
CA LEU A 115 1.91 5.21 -2.56
C LEU A 115 1.24 6.58 -2.34
N ILE A 116 1.67 7.28 -1.29
CA ILE A 116 1.09 8.54 -0.83
C ILE A 116 1.97 9.70 -1.29
N PRO A 117 1.51 10.57 -2.21
CA PRO A 117 2.22 11.78 -2.59
C PRO A 117 2.35 12.75 -1.41
N ARG A 118 3.48 13.42 -1.27
CA ARG A 118 3.76 14.35 -0.17
C ARG A 118 3.98 15.76 -0.67
N TYR A 119 3.48 16.73 0.08
CA TYR A 119 3.51 18.16 -0.26
C TYR A 119 4.05 18.98 0.89
N LEU A 120 4.57 20.16 0.61
CA LEU A 120 4.96 21.08 1.68
C LEU A 120 3.70 21.51 2.46
N GLY A 121 3.73 21.35 3.78
CA GLY A 121 2.62 21.72 4.65
C GLY A 121 1.48 20.71 4.71
N ASP A 122 1.59 19.53 4.07
CA ASP A 122 0.60 18.46 4.24
C ASP A 122 0.55 17.92 5.67
N VAL A 123 1.68 17.98 6.38
CA VAL A 123 1.85 17.72 7.80
C VAL A 123 2.73 18.84 8.35
N ALA A 124 2.32 19.45 9.46
CA ALA A 124 3.01 20.60 10.07
C ALA A 124 4.49 20.30 10.38
N GLU A 125 4.78 19.08 10.83
CA GLU A 125 6.13 18.63 11.12
C GLU A 125 6.36 17.24 10.50
N PRO A 126 6.91 17.14 9.29
CA PRO A 126 7.04 15.86 8.59
C PRO A 126 8.26 15.02 9.05
N ALA A 127 9.18 15.60 9.84
CA ALA A 127 10.40 14.94 10.28
C ALA A 127 10.09 13.67 11.10
N GLY A 128 10.70 12.55 10.72
CA GLY A 128 10.42 11.22 11.31
C GLY A 128 9.42 10.37 10.53
N GLY A 129 8.61 10.97 9.64
CA GLY A 129 7.72 10.26 8.73
C GLY A 129 6.88 9.18 9.42
N ILE A 130 6.93 7.96 8.87
CA ILE A 130 6.17 6.79 9.39
C ILE A 130 6.42 6.48 10.86
N ARG A 131 7.55 6.90 11.45
CA ARG A 131 7.85 6.60 12.86
C ARG A 131 6.87 7.28 13.80
N ARG A 132 6.32 8.44 13.42
CA ARG A 132 5.37 9.22 14.23
C ARG A 132 4.08 8.47 14.60
N ILE A 133 3.85 7.28 14.07
CA ILE A 133 2.81 6.35 14.57
C ILE A 133 3.09 5.89 16.01
N PHE A 134 4.35 5.92 16.45
CA PHE A 134 4.74 5.55 17.82
C PHE A 134 4.96 6.81 18.67
N PRO A 135 4.25 6.96 19.80
CA PRO A 135 4.30 8.18 20.63
C PRO A 135 5.69 8.62 21.08
N GLU A 136 6.61 7.68 21.31
CA GLU A 136 7.96 7.95 21.85
C GLU A 136 9.07 7.97 20.79
N SER A 137 8.72 7.99 19.51
CA SER A 137 9.69 7.88 18.41
C SER A 137 10.28 9.21 17.93
N ASP A 138 10.05 10.29 18.66
CA ASP A 138 10.50 11.63 18.27
C ASP A 138 12.03 11.69 18.16
N GLN A 139 12.53 12.06 16.98
CA GLN A 139 13.95 12.23 16.72
C GLN A 139 14.57 13.35 17.56
N GLN A 140 13.78 14.32 18.04
CA GLN A 140 14.29 15.37 18.92
C GLN A 140 14.78 14.80 20.26
N SER A 141 14.23 13.66 20.69
CA SER A 141 14.67 12.95 21.90
C SER A 141 16.10 12.39 21.81
N TRP A 142 16.68 12.25 20.61
CA TRP A 142 18.08 11.87 20.44
C TRP A 142 19.03 12.96 20.95
N ARG A 143 18.67 14.25 20.78
CA ARG A 143 19.56 15.37 21.14
C ARG A 143 19.74 15.55 22.65
N THR A 144 18.87 14.96 23.46
CA THR A 144 18.89 15.05 24.93
C THR A 144 19.55 13.86 25.63
N ARG A 145 20.10 12.89 24.88
CA ARG A 145 20.81 11.72 25.43
C ARG A 145 22.35 11.83 25.38
N ALA A 146 22.89 13.03 25.26
CA ALA A 146 24.34 13.31 25.32
C ALA A 146 24.72 13.91 26.68
#